data_AF-A0A1M6SR49-F1
#
_entry.id   AF-A0A1M6SR49-F1
#
_cell.length_a   1.000
_cell.length_b   1.000
_cell.length_c   1.000
_cell.angle_alpha   90.00
_cell.angle_beta   90.00
_cell.angle_gamma   90.00
#
_symmetry.space_group_name_H-M   'P 1'
#
loop_
_entity.id
_entity.type
_entity.pdbx_description
1 polymer ?
#
loop_
_entity_poly.entity_id
_entity_poly.type
_entity_poly.pdbx_seq_one_letter_code
_entity_poly.pdbx_strand_id
1 'polypeptide(L)'
;MDEKFRRAIRRMTGTSLLGLGFRLDRISELASLSQSMDIRWSIALYEHLDAAESKPEEMMSGSEMISYGNAAWKLASEDFPAILEEYRQKFEEFRAKWMQRFATDEISRLLSQNQYVLKDDAGWFYSAPAEKLKTLYYSTIHLMEGDAEKLLVNFSGRIEHMQDILSRMWYRESAVDAVSKILPSLEAALRSSEYELVARLRASLTEISRKRFLAEFKPAREKARHFQTMRACAKNVGANASNIAYENAFLAFTDDFCDYVQGIALFIGKWYRDKWLLYLRGFSRGQLDLFTHKTVG
;
A
#
# COMPACT_ATOMS: atom_id res chain seq x y z
N MET A 1 7.12 5.02 -8.06
CA MET A 1 7.05 4.19 -6.82
C MET A 1 8.42 4.28 -6.17
N ASP A 2 8.48 4.60 -4.88
CA ASP A 2 9.72 4.78 -4.13
C ASP A 2 10.55 3.48 -4.13
N GLU A 3 11.86 3.61 -4.32
CA GLU A 3 12.81 2.49 -4.31
C GLU A 3 12.85 1.80 -2.94
N LYS A 4 12.61 2.55 -1.86
CA LYS A 4 12.46 2.01 -0.51
C LYS A 4 11.31 1.01 -0.45
N PHE A 5 10.14 1.38 -0.98
CA PHE A 5 8.96 0.51 -1.00
C PHE A 5 9.15 -0.71 -1.92
N ARG A 6 9.77 -0.53 -3.10
CA ARG A 6 10.10 -1.66 -3.99
C ARG A 6 10.99 -2.70 -3.32
N ARG A 7 12.00 -2.23 -2.58
CA ARG A 7 12.88 -3.09 -1.79
C ARG A 7 12.11 -3.80 -0.69
N ALA A 8 11.24 -3.10 0.02
CA ALA A 8 10.42 -3.67 1.09
C ALA A 8 9.48 -4.76 0.56
N ILE A 9 8.82 -4.57 -0.59
CA ILE A 9 8.02 -5.62 -1.25
C ILE A 9 8.88 -6.86 -1.50
N ARG A 10 10.07 -6.70 -2.08
CA ARG A 10 10.97 -7.84 -2.35
C ARG A 10 11.36 -8.56 -1.06
N ARG A 11 11.72 -7.81 -0.02
CA ARG A 11 12.15 -8.40 1.25
C ARG A 11 11.01 -9.10 1.98
N MET A 12 9.82 -8.51 2.00
CA MET A 12 8.65 -9.06 2.70
C MET A 12 7.99 -10.22 1.97
N THR A 13 7.91 -10.16 0.64
CA THR A 13 7.17 -11.16 -0.17
C THR A 13 8.08 -12.19 -0.84
N GLY A 14 9.39 -11.93 -0.93
CA GLY A 14 10.32 -12.71 -1.75
C GLY A 14 10.20 -12.43 -3.24
N THR A 15 9.24 -11.59 -3.66
CA THR A 15 8.93 -11.35 -5.07
C THR A 15 9.49 -10.02 -5.53
N SER A 16 10.28 -10.03 -6.60
CA SER A 16 10.70 -8.79 -7.27
C SER A 16 9.59 -8.30 -8.18
N LEU A 17 9.19 -7.03 -8.03
CA LEU A 17 8.26 -6.37 -8.96
C LEU A 17 8.78 -6.36 -10.41
N LEU A 18 10.10 -6.49 -10.64
CA LEU A 18 10.68 -6.62 -11.98
C LEU A 18 10.48 -8.02 -12.59
N GLY A 19 10.28 -9.04 -11.75
CA GLY A 19 10.03 -10.44 -12.18
C GLY A 19 8.55 -10.80 -12.25
N LEU A 20 7.70 -9.99 -11.61
CA LEU A 20 6.27 -9.96 -11.91
C LEU A 20 6.13 -9.26 -13.26
N GLY A 21 5.95 -10.03 -14.33
CA GLY A 21 5.58 -9.51 -15.66
C GLY A 21 4.24 -8.77 -15.72
N PHE A 22 3.75 -8.27 -14.58
CA PHE A 22 2.60 -7.38 -14.47
C PHE A 22 3.02 -5.95 -14.85
N ARG A 23 3.36 -5.77 -16.13
CA ARG A 23 2.78 -4.60 -16.80
C ARG A 23 1.34 -5.03 -17.04
N LEU A 24 0.40 -4.49 -16.26
CA LEU A 24 -0.97 -4.38 -16.77
C LEU A 24 -0.79 -3.78 -18.17
N ASP A 25 -1.03 -4.58 -19.20
CA ASP A 25 -1.02 -4.06 -20.54
C ASP A 25 -2.21 -3.11 -20.59
N ARG A 26 -1.90 -1.82 -20.38
CA ARG A 26 -2.88 -0.74 -20.32
C ARG A 26 -3.76 -0.79 -21.56
N ILE A 27 -3.20 -1.20 -22.70
CA ILE A 27 -3.90 -1.38 -23.97
C ILE A 27 -4.87 -2.56 -23.86
N SER A 28 -4.46 -3.70 -23.29
CA SER A 28 -5.33 -4.86 -23.09
C SER A 28 -6.49 -4.59 -22.12
N GLU A 29 -6.26 -3.88 -21.01
CA GLU A 29 -7.31 -3.54 -20.04
C GLU A 29 -8.27 -2.49 -20.61
N LEU A 30 -7.75 -1.46 -21.28
CA LEU A 30 -8.59 -0.49 -21.99
C LEU A 30 -9.35 -1.15 -23.15
N ALA A 31 -8.74 -2.11 -23.85
CA ALA A 31 -9.42 -2.89 -24.89
C ALA A 31 -10.56 -3.71 -24.28
N SER A 32 -10.33 -4.37 -23.14
CA SER A 32 -11.37 -5.09 -22.41
C SER A 32 -12.51 -4.17 -21.97
N LEU A 33 -12.19 -2.97 -21.45
CA LEU A 33 -13.20 -1.97 -21.09
C LEU A 33 -14.00 -1.51 -22.33
N SER A 34 -13.28 -1.25 -23.43
CA SER A 34 -13.85 -0.77 -24.70
C SER A 34 -14.77 -1.78 -25.37
N GLN A 35 -14.55 -3.10 -25.18
CA GLN A 35 -15.41 -4.14 -25.75
C GLN A 35 -16.87 -4.04 -25.26
N SER A 36 -17.08 -3.42 -24.10
CA SER A 36 -18.40 -3.20 -23.51
C SER A 36 -18.96 -1.78 -23.74
N MET A 37 -18.20 -0.90 -24.39
CA MET A 37 -18.56 0.50 -24.62
C MET A 37 -18.81 0.76 -26.10
N ASP A 38 -19.65 1.75 -26.41
CA ASP A 38 -19.78 2.26 -27.77
C ASP A 38 -18.41 2.80 -28.25
N ILE A 39 -18.08 2.51 -29.51
CA ILE A 39 -16.76 2.79 -30.11
C ILE A 39 -16.35 4.26 -29.95
N ARG A 40 -17.31 5.19 -30.00
CA ARG A 40 -17.06 6.63 -29.90
C ARG A 40 -16.58 7.01 -28.51
N TRP A 41 -17.15 6.38 -27.49
CA TRP A 41 -16.77 6.57 -26.09
C TRP A 41 -15.43 5.94 -25.77
N SER A 42 -15.13 4.82 -26.41
CA SER A 42 -13.82 4.18 -26.30
C SER A 42 -12.73 5.10 -26.85
N ILE A 43 -12.92 5.69 -28.04
CA ILE A 43 -11.94 6.62 -28.63
C ILE A 43 -11.78 7.88 -27.77
N ALA A 44 -12.89 8.48 -27.33
CA ALA A 44 -12.84 9.65 -26.45
C ALA A 44 -12.09 9.37 -25.14
N LEU A 45 -12.31 8.19 -24.53
CA LEU A 45 -11.58 7.75 -23.35
C LEU A 45 -10.08 7.57 -23.63
N TYR A 46 -9.70 6.96 -24.76
CA TYR A 46 -8.30 6.81 -25.17
C TYR A 46 -7.61 8.17 -25.36
N GLU A 47 -8.20 9.07 -26.14
CA GLU A 47 -7.64 10.41 -26.38
C GLU A 47 -7.51 11.23 -25.08
N HIS A 48 -8.51 11.11 -24.19
CA HIS A 48 -8.51 11.78 -22.90
C HIS A 48 -7.39 11.27 -21.97
N LEU A 49 -7.13 9.96 -22.00
CA LEU A 49 -6.06 9.32 -21.23
C LEU A 49 -4.66 9.61 -21.79
N ASP A 50 -4.51 9.67 -23.12
CA ASP A 50 -3.24 10.00 -23.78
C ASP A 50 -2.87 11.48 -23.61
N ALA A 51 -3.86 12.36 -23.69
CA ALA A 51 -3.65 13.78 -23.45
C ALA A 51 -3.37 14.09 -21.97
N ALA A 52 -3.93 13.30 -21.03
CA ALA A 52 -3.56 13.36 -19.62
C ALA A 52 -2.07 13.11 -19.36
N GLU A 53 -1.50 12.16 -20.09
CA GLU A 53 -0.11 11.75 -19.94
C GLU A 53 0.85 12.68 -20.66
N SER A 54 0.49 13.12 -21.86
CA SER A 54 1.37 13.92 -22.72
C SER A 54 1.41 15.40 -22.33
N LYS A 55 0.29 15.97 -21.85
CA LYS A 55 0.20 17.40 -21.51
C LYS A 55 -0.70 17.67 -20.29
N PRO A 56 -0.24 17.33 -19.06
CA PRO A 56 -1.03 17.47 -17.84
C PRO A 56 -1.50 18.91 -17.57
N GLU A 57 -0.68 19.90 -17.96
CA GLU A 57 -0.91 21.33 -17.70
C GLU A 57 -1.70 22.05 -18.80
N GLU A 58 -1.85 21.47 -20.01
CA GLU A 58 -2.66 22.07 -21.09
C GLU A 58 -4.12 21.58 -21.07
N MET A 59 -4.41 20.46 -20.41
CA MET A 59 -5.78 19.95 -20.19
C MET A 59 -6.46 20.59 -18.98
N MET A 60 -6.10 21.84 -18.66
CA MET A 60 -6.58 22.52 -17.47
C MET A 60 -8.10 22.73 -17.53
N SER A 61 -8.74 22.24 -16.46
CA SER A 61 -10.06 22.56 -15.96
C SER A 61 -10.65 23.89 -16.47
N GLY A 62 -11.89 23.84 -16.93
CA GLY A 62 -12.67 25.01 -17.32
C GLY A 62 -14.16 24.66 -17.41
N SER A 63 -15.03 25.67 -17.40
CA SER A 63 -16.49 25.48 -17.51
C SER A 63 -16.95 24.79 -18.80
N GLU A 64 -16.05 24.63 -19.78
CA GLU A 64 -16.29 23.95 -21.05
C GLU A 64 -16.10 22.42 -20.97
N MET A 65 -15.57 21.92 -19.85
CA MET A 65 -15.38 20.48 -19.60
C MET A 65 -16.66 19.83 -19.07
N ILE A 66 -17.03 18.70 -19.66
CA ILE A 66 -18.13 17.84 -19.22
C ILE A 66 -17.70 17.06 -17.98
N SER A 67 -18.64 16.86 -17.05
CA SER A 67 -18.39 16.21 -15.76
C SER A 67 -17.36 16.95 -14.89
N TYR A 68 -17.09 18.24 -15.12
CA TYR A 68 -16.18 19.01 -14.28
C TYR A 68 -16.79 19.28 -12.89
N GLY A 69 -16.02 19.04 -11.82
CA GLY A 69 -16.41 19.30 -10.44
C GLY A 69 -15.43 20.23 -9.75
N ASN A 70 -15.59 21.54 -9.90
CA ASN A 70 -14.63 22.55 -9.40
C ASN A 70 -14.43 22.50 -7.88
N ALA A 71 -15.51 22.45 -7.10
CA ALA A 71 -15.37 22.51 -5.64
C ALA A 71 -14.87 21.17 -5.09
N ALA A 72 -15.35 20.06 -5.67
CA ALA A 72 -14.82 18.74 -5.37
C ALA A 72 -13.32 18.61 -5.75
N TRP A 73 -12.90 19.16 -6.90
CA TRP A 73 -11.51 19.11 -7.34
C TRP A 73 -10.59 19.85 -6.38
N LYS A 74 -10.97 21.07 -5.96
CA LYS A 74 -10.22 21.85 -4.97
C LYS A 74 -10.04 21.09 -3.66
N LEU A 75 -11.14 20.53 -3.13
CA LEU A 75 -11.11 19.71 -1.94
C LEU A 75 -10.16 18.51 -2.09
N ALA A 76 -10.25 17.77 -3.21
CA ALA A 76 -9.37 16.63 -3.47
C ALA A 76 -7.89 17.06 -3.58
N SER A 77 -7.62 18.20 -4.21
CA SER A 77 -6.25 18.71 -4.40
C SER A 77 -5.57 19.13 -3.10
N GLU A 78 -6.35 19.50 -2.08
CA GLU A 78 -5.85 19.95 -0.77
C GLU A 78 -5.85 18.81 0.26
N ASP A 79 -6.94 18.06 0.38
CA ASP A 79 -7.14 17.12 1.49
C ASP A 79 -6.38 15.79 1.31
N PHE A 80 -6.25 15.28 0.08
CA PHE A 80 -5.47 14.06 -0.14
C PHE A 80 -4.00 14.23 0.26
N PRO A 81 -3.29 15.30 -0.16
CA PRO A 81 -1.95 15.59 0.36
C PRO A 81 -1.89 15.69 1.89
N ALA A 82 -2.86 16.34 2.52
CA ALA A 82 -2.91 16.47 3.98
C ALA A 82 -3.06 15.10 4.68
N ILE A 83 -3.96 14.24 4.19
CA ILE A 83 -4.14 12.86 4.68
C ILE A 83 -2.85 12.06 4.51
N LEU A 84 -2.21 12.15 3.34
CA LEU A 84 -0.96 11.43 3.06
C LEU A 84 0.18 11.86 4.00
N GLU A 85 0.29 13.15 4.29
CA GLU A 85 1.31 13.67 5.21
C GLU A 85 1.04 13.26 6.65
N GLU A 86 -0.21 13.36 7.11
CA GLU A 86 -0.61 12.90 8.44
C GLU A 86 -0.27 11.41 8.64
N TYR A 87 -0.60 10.57 7.66
CA TYR A 87 -0.30 9.14 7.78
C TYR A 87 1.18 8.84 7.63
N ARG A 88 1.95 9.63 6.87
CA ARG A 88 3.41 9.53 6.88
C ARG A 88 3.95 9.73 8.30
N GLN A 89 3.51 10.76 9.00
CA GLN A 89 3.93 11.04 10.38
C GLN A 89 3.52 9.92 11.34
N LYS A 90 2.27 9.43 11.26
CA LYS A 90 1.80 8.29 12.06
C LYS A 90 2.63 7.02 11.83
N PHE A 91 3.08 6.77 10.60
CA PHE A 91 3.96 5.64 10.31
C PHE A 91 5.39 5.83 10.86
N GLU A 92 5.90 7.06 10.92
CA GLU A 92 7.18 7.33 11.60
C GLU A 92 7.07 7.13 13.12
N GLU A 93 5.98 7.57 13.75
CA GLU A 93 5.70 7.29 15.16
C GLU A 93 5.58 5.79 15.44
N PHE A 94 4.86 5.08 14.57
CA PHE A 94 4.74 3.62 14.61
C PHE A 94 6.12 2.95 14.50
N ARG A 95 6.96 3.39 13.54
CA ARG A 95 8.33 2.87 13.38
C ARG A 95 9.14 3.10 14.64
N ALA A 96 9.16 4.33 15.17
CA ALA A 96 9.92 4.66 16.38
C ALA A 96 9.50 3.80 17.59
N LYS A 97 8.20 3.64 17.81
CA LYS A 97 7.63 2.77 18.87
C LYS A 97 8.16 1.34 18.76
N TRP A 98 8.11 0.74 17.57
CA TRP A 98 8.49 -0.66 17.39
C TRP A 98 10.00 -0.89 17.34
N MET A 99 10.76 0.07 16.81
CA MET A 99 12.23 0.06 16.88
C MET A 99 12.69 0.11 18.34
N GLN A 100 12.06 0.93 19.20
CA GLN A 100 12.38 0.96 20.63
C GLN A 100 12.02 -0.37 21.31
N ARG A 101 10.84 -0.92 21.03
CA ARG A 101 10.39 -2.19 21.62
C ARG A 101 11.25 -3.39 21.20
N PHE A 102 11.85 -3.33 20.02
CA PHE A 102 12.77 -4.35 19.53
C PHE A 102 14.25 -3.98 19.65
N ALA A 103 14.56 -2.95 20.44
CA ALA A 103 15.93 -2.67 20.86
C ALA A 103 16.54 -3.92 21.50
N THR A 104 17.83 -4.12 21.27
CA THR A 104 18.49 -5.39 21.61
C THR A 104 18.38 -5.74 23.09
N ASP A 105 18.44 -4.76 23.99
CA ASP A 105 18.33 -5.02 25.42
C ASP A 105 16.92 -5.53 25.80
N GLU A 106 15.87 -4.97 25.20
CA GLU A 106 14.48 -5.41 25.40
C GLU A 106 14.23 -6.81 24.85
N ILE A 107 14.72 -7.08 23.64
CA ILE A 107 14.61 -8.41 23.03
C ILE A 107 15.41 -9.46 23.77
N SER A 108 16.61 -9.12 24.25
CA SER A 108 17.42 -10.05 25.04
C SER A 108 16.69 -10.47 26.31
N ARG A 109 16.03 -9.52 26.99
CA ARG A 109 15.20 -9.78 28.16
C ARG A 109 14.00 -10.67 27.82
N LEU A 110 13.25 -10.33 26.77
CA LEU A 110 12.08 -11.10 26.33
C LEU A 110 12.46 -12.54 25.96
N LEU A 111 13.54 -12.73 25.21
CA LEU A 111 13.99 -14.04 24.77
C LEU A 111 14.45 -14.92 25.95
N SER A 112 15.11 -14.33 26.94
CA SER A 112 15.55 -15.05 28.14
C SER A 112 14.38 -15.41 29.05
N GLN A 113 13.48 -14.47 29.35
CA GLN A 113 12.31 -14.70 30.20
C GLN A 113 11.40 -15.82 29.67
N ASN A 114 11.30 -15.95 28.35
CA ASN A 114 10.48 -16.97 27.70
C ASN A 114 11.27 -18.22 27.29
N GLN A 115 12.50 -18.39 27.80
CA GLN A 115 13.34 -19.58 27.59
C GLN A 115 13.61 -19.88 26.10
N TYR A 116 13.78 -18.85 25.27
CA TYR A 116 14.28 -18.96 23.91
C TYR A 116 15.82 -18.90 23.86
N VAL A 117 16.43 -18.22 24.83
CA VAL A 117 17.88 -18.16 25.02
C VAL A 117 18.19 -18.77 26.39
N LEU A 118 19.01 -19.82 26.37
CA LEU A 118 19.37 -20.65 27.53
C LEU A 118 20.87 -20.57 27.79
N LYS A 119 21.30 -20.99 28.98
CA LYS A 119 22.72 -21.06 29.36
C LYS A 119 23.06 -22.49 29.77
N ASP A 120 24.17 -23.01 29.26
CA ASP A 120 24.84 -24.22 29.74
C ASP A 120 26.31 -23.91 30.08
N ASP A 121 27.10 -24.96 30.32
CA ASP A 121 28.53 -24.85 30.66
C ASP A 121 29.38 -24.26 29.52
N ALA A 122 28.95 -24.43 28.26
CA ALA A 122 29.64 -23.92 27.08
C ALA A 122 29.25 -22.46 26.75
N GLY A 123 28.13 -21.98 27.30
CA GLY A 123 27.72 -20.57 27.23
C GLY A 123 26.23 -20.39 26.96
N TRP A 124 25.87 -19.24 26.39
CA TRP A 124 24.49 -18.91 26.02
C TRP A 124 24.17 -19.40 24.61
N PHE A 125 23.01 -20.01 24.41
CA PHE A 125 22.59 -20.52 23.12
C PHE A 125 21.08 -20.31 22.87
N TYR A 126 20.70 -20.25 21.59
CA TYR A 126 19.31 -20.13 21.15
C TYR A 126 18.68 -21.51 21.00
N SER A 127 17.51 -21.70 21.60
CA SER A 127 16.71 -22.92 21.53
C SER A 127 15.24 -22.59 21.33
N ALA A 128 14.79 -22.71 20.08
CA ALA A 128 13.37 -22.64 19.73
C ALA A 128 13.02 -23.77 18.77
N PRO A 129 12.29 -24.80 19.23
CA PRO A 129 11.58 -25.71 18.36
C PRO A 129 10.56 -24.97 17.49
N ALA A 130 10.08 -25.61 16.42
CA ALA A 130 9.11 -25.02 15.50
C ALA A 130 7.84 -24.48 16.20
N GLU A 131 7.31 -25.21 17.19
CA GLU A 131 6.15 -24.75 17.97
C GLU A 131 6.44 -23.50 18.80
N LYS A 132 7.62 -23.44 19.45
CA LYS A 132 8.05 -22.25 20.20
C LYS A 132 8.26 -21.05 19.27
N LEU A 133 8.74 -21.27 18.05
CA LEU A 133 8.92 -20.21 17.06
C LEU A 133 7.59 -19.56 16.66
N LYS A 134 6.53 -20.36 16.51
CA LYS A 134 5.17 -19.84 16.28
C LYS A 134 4.69 -18.99 17.46
N THR A 135 4.94 -19.43 18.69
CA THR A 135 4.62 -18.64 19.90
C THR A 135 5.42 -17.33 19.94
N LEU A 136 6.70 -17.36 19.54
CA LEU A 136 7.53 -16.16 19.46
C LEU A 136 6.96 -15.13 18.47
N TYR A 137 6.47 -15.57 17.31
CA TYR A 137 5.78 -14.69 16.37
C TYR A 137 4.59 -13.98 17.04
N TYR A 138 3.71 -14.74 17.69
CA TYR A 138 2.51 -14.20 18.33
C TYR A 138 2.79 -13.26 19.50
N SER A 139 3.89 -13.46 20.22
CA SER A 139 4.29 -12.58 21.33
C SER A 139 5.09 -11.35 20.90
N THR A 140 5.51 -11.26 19.63
CA THR A 140 6.35 -10.17 19.11
C THR A 140 5.76 -9.54 17.85
N ILE A 141 6.13 -10.05 16.67
CA ILE A 141 5.81 -9.47 15.36
C ILE A 141 4.30 -9.38 15.11
N HIS A 142 3.51 -10.34 15.58
CA HIS A 142 2.06 -10.29 15.43
C HIS A 142 1.42 -9.07 16.10
N LEU A 143 1.97 -8.62 17.24
CA LEU A 143 1.48 -7.42 17.91
C LEU A 143 1.76 -6.15 17.09
N MET A 144 2.92 -6.10 16.43
CA MET A 144 3.27 -5.02 15.50
C MET A 144 2.39 -5.03 14.27
N GLU A 145 2.15 -6.21 13.72
CA GLU A 145 1.25 -6.42 12.60
C GLU A 145 -0.19 -5.99 12.93
N GLY A 146 -0.72 -6.36 14.10
CA GLY A 146 -2.05 -5.92 14.53
C GLY A 146 -2.17 -4.41 14.74
N ASP A 147 -1.12 -3.74 15.23
CA ASP A 147 -1.09 -2.27 15.32
C ASP A 147 -1.01 -1.61 13.93
N ALA A 148 -0.24 -2.20 12.99
CA ALA A 148 -0.18 -1.74 11.61
C ALA A 148 -1.52 -1.93 10.88
N GLU A 149 -2.22 -3.05 11.11
CA GLU A 149 -3.53 -3.29 10.53
C GLU A 149 -4.54 -2.22 10.97
N LYS A 150 -4.55 -1.86 12.25
CA LYS A 150 -5.41 -0.77 12.76
C LYS A 150 -5.10 0.56 12.07
N LEU A 151 -3.82 0.90 11.87
CA LEU A 151 -3.43 2.11 11.13
C LEU A 151 -3.95 2.08 9.69
N LEU A 152 -3.86 0.93 9.01
CA LEU A 152 -4.38 0.78 7.65
C LEU A 152 -5.90 0.79 7.57
N VAL A 153 -6.61 0.24 8.56
CA VAL A 153 -8.08 0.36 8.67
C VAL A 153 -8.47 1.82 8.78
N ASN A 154 -7.86 2.54 9.71
CA ASN A 154 -8.14 3.97 9.91
C ASN A 154 -7.83 4.80 8.66
N PHE A 155 -6.73 4.46 7.97
CA PHE A 155 -6.37 5.09 6.71
C PHE A 155 -7.44 4.84 5.64
N SER A 156 -7.80 3.57 5.42
CA SER A 156 -8.78 3.17 4.40
C SER A 156 -10.14 3.81 4.68
N GLY A 157 -10.59 3.82 5.94
CA GLY A 157 -11.85 4.48 6.34
C GLY A 157 -11.83 5.99 6.10
N ARG A 158 -10.68 6.66 6.27
CA ARG A 158 -10.57 8.10 5.96
C ARG A 158 -10.58 8.37 4.46
N ILE A 159 -9.96 7.50 3.67
CA ILE A 159 -10.03 7.57 2.22
C ILE A 159 -11.47 7.33 1.76
N GLU A 160 -12.13 6.27 2.22
CA GLU A 160 -13.56 5.98 1.97
C GLU A 160 -14.45 7.20 2.27
N HIS A 161 -14.26 7.82 3.44
CA HIS A 161 -15.00 9.02 3.80
C HIS A 161 -14.77 10.18 2.82
N MET A 162 -13.52 10.39 2.40
CA MET A 162 -13.16 11.39 1.39
C MET A 162 -13.86 11.11 0.05
N GLN A 163 -13.87 9.85 -0.40
CA GLN A 163 -14.55 9.46 -1.64
C GLN A 163 -16.05 9.72 -1.59
N ASP A 164 -16.68 9.46 -0.45
CA ASP A 164 -18.11 9.72 -0.27
C ASP A 164 -18.43 11.21 -0.29
N ILE A 165 -17.59 12.05 0.32
CA ILE A 165 -17.74 13.51 0.24
C ILE A 165 -17.58 13.99 -1.20
N LEU A 166 -16.47 13.61 -1.85
CA LEU A 166 -16.14 14.03 -3.21
C LEU A 166 -17.21 13.60 -4.20
N SER A 167 -17.66 12.34 -4.13
CA SER A 167 -18.71 11.86 -5.02
C SER A 167 -20.01 12.65 -4.84
N ARG A 168 -20.48 12.87 -3.61
CA ARG A 168 -21.72 13.63 -3.37
C ARG A 168 -21.63 15.06 -3.87
N MET A 169 -20.50 15.73 -3.66
CA MET A 169 -20.27 17.07 -4.18
C MET A 169 -20.26 17.07 -5.71
N TRP A 170 -19.49 16.16 -6.29
CA TRP A 170 -19.35 16.04 -7.74
C TRP A 170 -20.68 15.73 -8.43
N TYR A 171 -21.47 14.78 -7.92
CA TYR A 171 -22.81 14.48 -8.45
C TYR A 171 -23.75 15.70 -8.44
N ARG A 172 -23.63 16.59 -7.44
CA ARG A 172 -24.44 17.82 -7.38
C ARG A 172 -23.97 18.87 -8.39
N GLU A 173 -22.66 18.95 -8.61
CA GLU A 173 -22.05 19.92 -9.51
C GLU A 173 -22.19 19.51 -10.99
N SER A 174 -22.04 18.22 -11.28
CA SER A 174 -21.74 17.74 -12.63
C SER A 174 -22.89 16.97 -13.28
N ALA A 175 -23.90 16.50 -12.56
CA ALA A 175 -24.94 15.62 -13.12
C ALA A 175 -26.09 16.38 -13.81
N VAL A 176 -25.77 17.43 -14.58
CA VAL A 176 -26.73 18.35 -15.21
C VAL A 176 -27.43 17.76 -16.44
N ASP A 177 -26.76 16.86 -17.16
CA ASP A 177 -27.29 16.15 -18.34
C ASP A 177 -26.83 14.69 -18.39
N ALA A 178 -27.28 13.91 -19.38
CA ALA A 178 -26.94 12.49 -19.48
C ALA A 178 -25.44 12.24 -19.75
N VAL A 179 -24.80 13.14 -20.49
CA VAL A 179 -23.40 13.01 -20.93
C VAL A 179 -22.45 13.28 -19.76
N SER A 180 -22.79 14.29 -18.96
CA SER A 180 -22.07 14.70 -17.76
C SER A 180 -22.20 13.73 -16.57
N LYS A 181 -23.11 12.75 -16.65
CA LYS A 181 -23.25 11.65 -15.67
C LYS A 181 -22.31 10.46 -15.92
N ILE A 182 -21.64 10.39 -17.06
CA ILE A 182 -20.88 9.19 -17.46
C ILE A 182 -19.70 8.90 -16.54
N LEU A 183 -18.82 9.88 -16.28
CA LEU A 183 -17.70 9.67 -15.36
C LEU A 183 -18.18 9.40 -13.92
N PRO A 184 -19.17 10.13 -13.37
CA PRO A 184 -19.75 9.77 -12.08
C PRO A 184 -20.33 8.35 -12.02
N SER A 185 -21.02 7.89 -13.08
CA SER A 185 -21.57 6.53 -13.15
C SER A 185 -20.47 5.46 -13.24
N LEU A 186 -19.40 5.72 -13.99
CA LEU A 186 -18.24 4.83 -14.07
C LEU A 186 -17.56 4.70 -12.72
N GLU A 187 -17.32 5.82 -12.03
CA GLU A 187 -16.71 5.82 -10.70
C GLU A 187 -17.54 5.00 -9.70
N ALA A 188 -18.86 5.20 -9.66
CA ALA A 188 -19.75 4.43 -8.79
C ALA A 188 -19.77 2.93 -9.11
N ALA A 189 -19.68 2.55 -10.39
CA ALA A 189 -19.64 1.16 -10.81
C ALA A 189 -18.35 0.44 -10.36
N LEU A 190 -17.22 1.16 -10.35
CA LEU A 190 -15.92 0.59 -9.98
C LEU A 190 -15.68 0.58 -8.48
N ARG A 191 -16.26 1.52 -7.72
CA ARG A 191 -15.95 1.77 -6.31
C ARG A 191 -15.97 0.52 -5.42
N SER A 192 -16.99 -0.34 -5.54
CA SER A 192 -17.09 -1.56 -4.71
C SER A 192 -15.92 -2.52 -4.93
N SER A 193 -15.51 -2.70 -6.19
CA SER A 193 -14.37 -3.57 -6.53
C SER A 193 -13.03 -3.03 -6.02
N GLU A 194 -12.88 -1.70 -6.00
CA GLU A 194 -11.70 -1.04 -5.44
C GLU A 194 -11.61 -1.30 -3.92
N TYR A 195 -12.73 -1.19 -3.20
CA TYR A 195 -12.77 -1.50 -1.78
C TYR A 195 -12.41 -2.94 -1.47
N GLU A 196 -12.89 -3.89 -2.27
CA GLU A 196 -12.52 -5.30 -2.13
C GLU A 196 -11.03 -5.54 -2.40
N LEU A 197 -10.43 -4.82 -3.35
CA LEU A 197 -8.98 -4.90 -3.61
C LEU A 197 -8.17 -4.37 -2.43
N VAL A 198 -8.54 -3.20 -1.88
CA VAL A 198 -7.88 -2.62 -0.70
C VAL A 198 -8.02 -3.53 0.52
N ALA A 199 -9.22 -4.07 0.75
CA ALA A 199 -9.48 -5.01 1.85
C ALA A 199 -8.65 -6.30 1.72
N ARG A 200 -8.55 -6.89 0.52
CA ARG A 200 -7.71 -8.06 0.26
C ARG A 200 -6.23 -7.77 0.50
N LEU A 201 -5.73 -6.62 0.05
CA LEU A 201 -4.35 -6.22 0.28
C LEU A 201 -4.05 -6.09 1.78
N ARG A 202 -4.96 -5.50 2.56
CA ARG A 202 -4.83 -5.41 4.02
C ARG A 202 -4.88 -6.80 4.68
N ALA A 203 -5.79 -7.67 4.29
CA ALA A 203 -5.90 -9.03 4.83
C ALA A 203 -4.66 -9.89 4.54
N SER A 204 -3.90 -9.58 3.48
CA SER A 204 -2.68 -10.32 3.14
C SER A 204 -1.51 -10.09 4.11
N LEU A 205 -1.55 -9.03 4.92
CA LEU A 205 -0.45 -8.63 5.79
C LEU A 205 -0.04 -9.72 6.78
N THR A 206 -1.01 -10.36 7.43
CA THR A 206 -0.77 -11.42 8.40
C THR A 206 -0.04 -12.60 7.77
N GLU A 207 -0.41 -12.97 6.55
CA GLU A 207 0.23 -14.08 5.86
C GLU A 207 1.67 -13.72 5.46
N ILE A 208 1.87 -12.53 4.92
CA ILE A 208 3.17 -12.03 4.46
C ILE A 208 4.14 -11.87 5.64
N SER A 209 3.71 -11.23 6.73
CA SER A 209 4.53 -11.02 7.92
C SER A 209 4.95 -12.35 8.54
N ARG A 210 4.01 -13.30 8.66
CA ARG A 210 4.29 -14.64 9.20
C ARG A 210 5.24 -15.43 8.31
N LYS A 211 5.02 -15.45 6.99
CA LYS A 211 5.93 -16.13 6.04
C LYS A 211 7.34 -15.55 6.12
N ARG A 212 7.46 -14.22 6.11
CA ARG A 212 8.75 -13.53 6.26
C ARG A 212 9.41 -13.87 7.59
N PHE A 213 8.66 -13.88 8.68
CA PHE A 213 9.18 -14.19 10.00
C PHE A 213 9.76 -15.61 10.05
N LEU A 214 9.03 -16.61 9.55
CA LEU A 214 9.51 -18.00 9.54
C LEU A 214 10.70 -18.22 8.59
N ALA A 215 10.84 -17.40 7.54
CA ALA A 215 12.01 -17.42 6.67
C ALA A 215 13.27 -16.86 7.37
N GLU A 216 13.08 -15.82 8.18
CA GLU A 216 14.13 -15.09 8.88
C GLU A 216 14.56 -15.79 10.18
N PHE A 217 13.60 -16.20 11.00
CA PHE A 217 13.79 -16.88 12.27
C PHE A 217 13.60 -18.37 12.08
N LYS A 218 14.70 -19.13 12.11
CA LYS A 218 14.69 -20.59 11.90
C LYS A 218 14.80 -21.32 13.24
N PRO A 219 14.30 -22.57 13.33
CA PRO A 219 14.52 -23.41 14.50
C PRO A 219 16.01 -23.54 14.83
N ALA A 220 16.30 -23.90 16.07
CA ALA A 220 17.68 -24.16 16.51
C ALA A 220 18.35 -25.21 15.58
N ARG A 221 19.60 -24.94 15.22
CA ARG A 221 20.41 -25.88 14.43
C ARG A 221 20.72 -27.12 15.28
N GLU A 222 20.94 -28.26 14.61
CA GLU A 222 21.35 -29.52 15.28
C GLU A 222 22.56 -29.34 16.20
N LYS A 223 23.51 -28.46 15.81
CA LYS A 223 24.59 -27.98 16.68
C LYS A 223 24.32 -26.54 17.06
N ALA A 224 23.91 -26.35 18.32
CA ALA A 224 23.70 -25.02 18.88
C ALA A 224 25.02 -24.23 18.87
N ARG A 225 24.95 -22.95 18.48
CA ARG A 225 26.07 -22.03 18.59
C ARG A 225 26.01 -21.35 19.94
N HIS A 226 27.11 -21.42 20.68
CA HIS A 226 27.24 -20.79 21.99
C HIS A 226 27.89 -19.40 21.89
N PHE A 227 27.52 -18.55 22.83
CA PHE A 227 27.97 -17.17 22.96
C PHE A 227 28.36 -16.88 24.41
N GLN A 228 29.34 -16.00 24.59
CA GLN A 228 29.82 -15.63 25.92
C GLN A 228 28.78 -14.88 26.75
N THR A 229 27.89 -14.12 26.11
CA THR A 229 26.86 -13.32 26.79
C THR A 229 25.48 -13.56 26.20
N MET A 230 24.45 -13.42 27.05
CA MET A 230 23.05 -13.50 26.63
C MET A 230 22.72 -12.50 25.52
N ARG A 231 23.22 -11.25 25.64
CA ARG A 231 23.02 -10.20 24.64
C ARG A 231 23.64 -10.58 23.30
N ALA A 232 24.86 -11.14 23.29
CA ALA A 232 25.49 -11.61 22.07
C ALA A 232 24.69 -12.76 21.42
N CYS A 233 24.14 -13.67 22.23
CA CYS A 233 23.24 -14.71 21.72
C CYS A 233 21.97 -14.11 21.10
N ALA A 234 21.30 -13.18 21.79
CA ALA A 234 20.06 -12.55 21.33
C ALA A 234 20.23 -11.78 20.01
N LYS A 235 21.35 -11.06 19.83
CA LYS A 235 21.69 -10.39 18.55
C LYS A 235 21.77 -11.36 17.37
N ASN A 236 22.11 -12.62 17.63
CA ASN A 236 22.28 -13.65 16.60
C ASN A 236 21.06 -14.57 16.46
N VAL A 237 19.91 -14.22 17.06
CA VAL A 237 18.64 -14.89 16.80
C VAL A 237 18.07 -14.37 15.48
N GLY A 238 17.81 -15.27 14.52
CA GLY A 238 17.40 -14.92 13.15
C GLY A 238 18.51 -15.18 12.13
N ALA A 239 18.33 -14.71 10.89
CA ALA A 239 19.33 -14.90 9.84
C ALA A 239 20.45 -13.87 9.94
N ASN A 240 21.70 -14.32 9.81
CA ASN A 240 22.89 -13.47 9.96
C ASN A 240 22.98 -12.31 8.96
N ALA A 241 22.32 -12.39 7.79
CA ALA A 241 22.36 -11.33 6.77
C ALA A 241 21.75 -10.01 7.28
N SER A 242 20.82 -10.12 8.23
CA SER A 242 20.13 -9.00 8.88
C SER A 242 21.03 -8.21 9.84
N ASN A 243 22.13 -8.82 10.31
CA ASN A 243 23.04 -8.24 11.29
C ASN A 243 24.14 -7.35 10.69
N ILE A 244 24.20 -7.21 9.36
CA ILE A 244 25.21 -6.36 8.69
C ILE A 244 24.80 -4.88 8.77
N ALA A 245 23.50 -4.59 8.71
CA ALA A 245 22.97 -3.22 8.74
C ALA A 245 22.21 -2.89 10.04
N TYR A 246 21.77 -3.90 10.80
CA TYR A 246 21.00 -3.73 12.04
C TYR A 246 21.63 -4.51 13.19
N GLU A 247 21.36 -4.11 14.42
CA GLU A 247 21.95 -4.75 15.61
C GLU A 247 21.39 -6.15 15.86
N ASN A 248 20.16 -6.43 15.41
CA ASN A 248 19.49 -7.73 15.51
C ASN A 248 18.45 -7.92 14.39
N ALA A 249 18.01 -9.16 14.17
CA ALA A 249 17.07 -9.50 13.10
C ALA A 249 15.64 -8.97 13.32
N PHE A 250 15.21 -8.71 14.55
CA PHE A 250 13.89 -8.11 14.81
C PHE A 250 13.83 -6.67 14.31
N LEU A 251 14.89 -5.88 14.54
CA LEU A 251 15.00 -4.52 14.02
C LEU A 251 15.00 -4.51 12.48
N ALA A 252 15.76 -5.41 11.85
CA ALA A 252 15.78 -5.54 10.40
C ALA A 252 14.38 -5.88 9.84
N PHE A 253 13.69 -6.84 10.47
CA PHE A 253 12.32 -7.18 10.12
C PHE A 253 11.39 -5.98 10.28
N THR A 254 11.48 -5.26 11.40
CA THR A 254 10.63 -4.11 11.68
C THR A 254 10.81 -3.00 10.67
N ASP A 255 12.04 -2.70 10.28
CA ASP A 255 12.31 -1.66 9.28
C ASP A 255 11.72 -2.04 7.91
N ASP A 256 11.94 -3.28 7.47
CA ASP A 256 11.36 -3.84 6.23
C ASP A 256 9.82 -3.81 6.26
N PHE A 257 9.22 -4.21 7.39
CA PHE A 257 7.78 -4.26 7.56
C PHE A 257 7.16 -2.85 7.60
N CYS A 258 7.79 -1.91 8.30
CA CYS A 258 7.34 -0.51 8.33
C CYS A 258 7.37 0.11 6.94
N ASP A 259 8.45 -0.09 6.19
CA ASP A 259 8.56 0.38 4.81
C ASP A 259 7.49 -0.23 3.89
N TYR A 260 7.18 -1.51 4.09
CA TYR A 260 6.17 -2.22 3.32
C TYR A 260 4.76 -1.67 3.61
N VAL A 261 4.36 -1.58 4.88
CA VAL A 261 3.03 -1.13 5.28
C VAL A 261 2.82 0.36 4.96
N GLN A 262 3.80 1.21 5.28
CA GLN A 262 3.76 2.64 4.95
C GLN A 262 3.69 2.82 3.43
N GLY A 263 4.49 2.06 2.68
CA GLY A 263 4.48 2.09 1.22
C GLY A 263 3.14 1.69 0.62
N ILE A 264 2.47 0.65 1.16
CA ILE A 264 1.11 0.28 0.76
C ILE A 264 0.14 1.43 0.99
N ALA A 265 0.11 2.02 2.20
CA ALA A 265 -0.81 3.10 2.52
C ALA A 265 -0.62 4.31 1.60
N LEU A 266 0.62 4.77 1.47
CA LEU A 266 0.94 5.93 0.64
C LEU A 266 0.69 5.66 -0.84
N PHE A 267 0.93 4.43 -1.32
CA PHE A 267 0.60 4.03 -2.69
C PHE A 267 -0.91 4.09 -2.94
N ILE A 268 -1.73 3.50 -2.05
CA ILE A 268 -3.19 3.54 -2.14
C ILE A 268 -3.70 4.97 -2.13
N GLY A 269 -3.23 5.80 -1.18
CA GLY A 269 -3.70 7.19 -1.09
C GLY A 269 -3.29 8.04 -2.29
N LYS A 270 -2.07 7.84 -2.81
CA LYS A 270 -1.64 8.48 -4.05
C LYS A 270 -2.51 8.05 -5.23
N TRP A 271 -2.80 6.74 -5.33
CA TRP A 271 -3.66 6.23 -6.38
C TRP A 271 -5.08 6.84 -6.32
N TYR A 272 -5.68 6.93 -5.12
CA TYR A 272 -6.97 7.60 -4.95
C TYR A 272 -6.93 9.08 -5.28
N ARG A 273 -5.88 9.80 -4.86
CA ARG A 273 -5.67 11.20 -5.24
C ARG A 273 -5.64 11.34 -6.76
N ASP A 274 -4.81 10.55 -7.42
CA ASP A 274 -4.61 10.63 -8.87
C ASP A 274 -5.91 10.25 -9.61
N LYS A 275 -6.64 9.21 -9.15
CA LYS A 275 -8.00 8.85 -9.62
C LYS A 275 -8.96 10.03 -9.51
N TRP A 276 -9.07 10.65 -8.33
CA TRP A 276 -10.05 11.72 -8.10
C TRP A 276 -9.71 12.98 -8.88
N LEU A 277 -8.45 13.38 -8.94
CA LEU A 277 -8.04 14.52 -9.78
C LEU A 277 -8.32 14.26 -11.27
N LEU A 278 -8.14 13.02 -11.73
CA LEU A 278 -8.45 12.61 -13.10
C LEU A 278 -9.95 12.69 -13.40
N TYR A 279 -10.81 12.21 -12.50
CA TYR A 279 -12.26 12.24 -12.70
C TYR A 279 -12.86 13.64 -12.57
N LEU A 280 -12.42 14.40 -11.57
CA LEU A 280 -13.00 15.71 -11.25
C LEU A 280 -12.61 16.80 -12.26
N ARG A 281 -11.53 16.61 -13.03
CA ARG A 281 -11.16 17.54 -14.11
C ARG A 281 -12.17 17.54 -15.27
N GLY A 282 -12.98 16.48 -15.41
CA GLY A 282 -13.89 16.30 -16.54
C GLY A 282 -13.17 16.01 -17.86
N PHE A 283 -13.91 15.97 -18.97
CA PHE A 283 -13.37 15.79 -20.32
C PHE A 283 -13.97 16.81 -21.29
N SER A 284 -13.29 17.09 -22.41
CA SER A 284 -13.74 18.16 -23.32
C SER A 284 -14.96 17.72 -24.12
N ARG A 285 -15.97 18.60 -24.21
CA ARG A 285 -17.15 18.40 -25.06
C ARG A 285 -16.77 18.24 -26.53
N GLY A 286 -15.75 18.97 -26.99
CA GLY A 286 -15.24 18.89 -28.36
C GLY A 286 -14.73 17.50 -28.75
N GLN A 287 -14.27 16.69 -27.79
CA GLN A 287 -13.87 15.31 -28.03
C GLN A 287 -15.07 14.41 -28.36
N LEU A 288 -16.26 14.71 -27.84
CA LEU A 288 -17.49 13.99 -28.20
C LEU A 288 -18.16 14.54 -29.46
N ASP A 289 -18.08 15.86 -29.66
CA ASP A 289 -18.70 16.50 -30.83
C ASP A 289 -18.08 16.02 -32.15
N LEU A 290 -16.80 15.63 -32.14
CA LEU A 290 -16.13 14.95 -33.26
C LEU A 290 -16.84 13.64 -33.70
N PHE A 291 -17.61 13.01 -32.81
CA PHE A 291 -18.32 11.75 -33.07
C PHE A 291 -19.83 11.89 -33.22
N THR A 292 -20.42 13.04 -32.86
CA THR A 292 -21.85 13.32 -33.09
C THR A 292 -22.09 14.01 -34.43
N HIS A 293 -21.09 14.67 -35.02
CA HIS A 293 -21.20 15.35 -36.32
C HIS A 293 -21.18 14.43 -37.56
N LYS A 294 -21.15 13.10 -37.43
CA LYS A 294 -21.21 12.15 -38.56
C LYS A 294 -22.61 11.59 -38.91
N THR A 295 -23.68 12.25 -38.46
CA THR A 295 -25.06 11.93 -38.91
C THR A 295 -25.83 13.15 -39.39
N VAL A 296 -25.22 13.93 -40.29
CA VAL A 296 -25.99 14.72 -41.26
C VAL A 296 -25.27 14.61 -42.61
N GLY A 297 -25.84 13.83 -43.53
CA GLY A 297 -25.32 13.55 -44.86
C GLY A 297 -25.76 12.18 -45.34
#